data_AF-A0A7S1U4Y8-F1
#
_entry.id   AF-A0A7S1U4Y8-F1
#
_cell.length_a   1.000
_cell.length_b   1.000
_cell.length_c   1.000
_cell.angle_alpha   90.00
_cell.angle_beta   90.00
_cell.angle_gamma   90.00
#
_symmetry.space_group_name_H-M   'P 1'
#
loop_
_entity.id
_entity.type
_entity.pdbx_description
1 polymer ?
#
loop_
_entity_poly.entity_id
_entity_poly.type
_entity_poly.pdbx_seq_one_letter_code
_entity_poly.pdbx_strand_id
1 'polypeptide(L)'
;NSIEYDPNFKLYITTNLSNPHYPPELCVKVNLLNFMATEDGLQDQMLGTVVTAENPDLEARRVALVQEDADNKKQLKELEDKILTLLKNAEGNILDDEVLINTLKDSKVTSNIIEEKVKEAMKTQDKIAKVRLGYVPVAFRAAQLFFCIADLNIVDPMYQYSLEWFINLFLMAIAKAPKGSNHDERVENLNETFTYVLYENVCRSLFAKDKLLFSFLLTIKILKGDNLLDPKLLRFFLQGSTSLEVRRPKPEGTDWLYDNAWLNLLGLSEMKPFNGVPPNLALEDAFVENLDFFKEVAETPDPEALLRKRYEDTYSLFERLCMLRALRPDMVVPAVQNFVGESRGNKFIEIPPFDLEACYADSNCATPLIFVLTPGADPMTELYKLADKLDMSRRMEAISLGQGQGPLAERAIEAAKDKGTWVCLQNCHLSVSWLPTLERICEDLSPDRVDANFRLWLTSEPSKHFPPFVLQNGVKMTNEPPKGLRANM
;
A
#
# COMPACT_ATOMS: atom_id res chain seq x y z
N ASN A 1 19.20 35.09 -24.39
CA ASN A 1 17.87 34.75 -24.94
C ASN A 1 16.82 34.96 -23.85
N SER A 2 16.20 36.14 -23.81
CA SER A 2 14.97 36.37 -23.03
C SER A 2 13.78 36.03 -23.94
N ILE A 3 12.93 35.11 -23.51
CA ILE A 3 11.70 34.76 -24.22
C ILE A 3 10.59 35.66 -23.65
N GLU A 4 9.93 36.44 -24.50
CA GLU A 4 8.71 37.17 -24.10
C GLU A 4 7.58 36.16 -23.88
N TYR A 5 6.89 36.26 -22.74
CA TYR A 5 5.74 35.44 -22.41
C TYR A 5 4.61 36.30 -21.84
N ASP A 6 3.37 35.84 -22.02
CA ASP A 6 2.18 36.54 -21.54
C ASP A 6 2.15 36.57 -19.99
N PRO A 7 1.83 37.71 -19.34
CA PRO A 7 1.74 37.79 -17.88
C PRO A 7 0.76 36.79 -17.23
N ASN A 8 -0.22 36.28 -18.00
CA ASN A 8 -1.18 35.28 -17.55
C ASN A 8 -0.71 33.84 -17.81
N PHE A 9 0.38 33.63 -18.55
CA PHE A 9 0.90 32.30 -18.82
C PHE A 9 1.48 31.68 -17.54
N LYS A 10 1.09 30.44 -17.26
CA LYS A 10 1.63 29.63 -16.16
C LYS A 10 2.12 28.31 -16.72
N LEU A 11 3.34 27.92 -16.37
CA LEU A 11 3.93 26.63 -16.72
C LEU A 11 3.95 25.74 -15.49
N TYR A 12 3.31 24.58 -15.59
CA TYR A 12 3.38 23.51 -14.60
C TYR A 12 4.10 22.32 -15.24
N ILE A 13 5.07 21.77 -14.52
CA ILE A 13 5.84 20.60 -14.96
C ILE A 13 5.66 19.52 -13.90
N THR A 14 5.23 18.35 -14.33
CA THR A 14 5.08 17.17 -13.47
C THR A 14 6.12 16.11 -13.86
N THR A 15 6.45 15.24 -12.93
CA THR A 15 7.32 14.09 -13.17
C THR A 15 6.79 12.88 -12.42
N ASN A 16 6.90 11.71 -13.04
CA ASN A 16 6.51 10.43 -12.44
C ASN A 16 7.68 9.76 -11.70
N LEU A 17 8.88 10.38 -11.72
CA LEU A 17 10.02 9.89 -10.97
C LEU A 17 9.82 10.16 -9.48
N SER A 18 9.97 9.12 -8.64
CA SER A 18 9.78 9.24 -7.20
C SER A 18 10.83 10.11 -6.52
N ASN A 19 12.10 10.06 -6.97
CA ASN A 19 13.19 10.85 -6.39
C ASN A 19 14.12 11.42 -7.49
N PRO A 20 13.65 12.40 -8.28
CA PRO A 20 14.43 13.01 -9.34
C PRO A 20 15.56 13.87 -8.76
N HIS A 21 16.75 13.76 -9.33
CA HIS A 21 17.86 14.66 -8.98
C HIS A 21 17.83 15.89 -9.88
N TYR A 22 17.68 17.07 -9.27
CA TYR A 22 17.72 18.35 -9.97
C TYR A 22 18.98 19.13 -9.59
N PRO A 23 19.71 19.71 -10.57
CA PRO A 23 20.88 20.52 -10.28
C PRO A 23 20.47 21.80 -9.53
N PRO A 24 21.34 22.34 -8.64
CA PRO A 24 21.03 23.53 -7.85
C PRO A 24 20.57 24.74 -8.68
N GLU A 25 21.14 24.91 -9.87
CA GLU A 25 20.76 25.97 -10.80
C GLU A 25 19.30 25.93 -11.24
N LEU A 26 18.70 24.74 -11.31
CA LEU A 26 17.28 24.57 -11.61
C LEU A 26 16.43 24.86 -10.38
N CYS A 27 16.84 24.37 -9.21
CA CYS A 27 16.13 24.57 -7.94
C CYS A 27 16.00 26.04 -7.53
N VAL A 28 16.88 26.92 -8.01
CA VAL A 28 16.78 28.38 -7.77
C VAL A 28 15.79 29.05 -8.73
N LYS A 29 15.51 28.45 -9.90
CA LYS A 29 14.64 29.02 -10.95
C LYS A 29 13.18 28.58 -10.85
N VAL A 30 12.93 27.41 -10.27
CA VAL A 30 11.58 26.83 -10.16
C VAL A 30 11.28 26.45 -8.71
N ASN A 31 10.02 26.56 -8.32
CA ASN A 31 9.55 26.02 -7.04
C ASN A 31 9.25 24.53 -7.22
N LEU A 32 9.93 23.70 -6.45
CA LEU A 32 9.69 22.25 -6.43
C LEU A 32 8.65 21.91 -5.37
N LEU A 33 7.61 21.17 -5.77
CA LEU A 33 6.57 20.66 -4.88
C LEU A 33 6.65 19.14 -4.85
N ASN A 34 6.70 18.56 -3.65
CA ASN A 34 6.68 17.11 -3.47
C ASN A 34 5.24 16.62 -3.28
N PHE A 35 4.74 15.85 -4.25
CA PHE A 35 3.42 15.23 -4.21
C PHE A 35 3.46 13.76 -3.79
N MET A 36 4.59 13.24 -3.30
CA MET A 36 4.63 11.89 -2.74
C MET A 36 3.71 11.79 -1.53
N ALA A 37 2.84 10.77 -1.54
CA ALA A 37 2.02 10.44 -0.40
C ALA A 37 2.90 10.12 0.81
N THR A 38 2.63 10.76 1.94
CA THR A 38 3.25 10.45 3.23
C THR A 38 2.38 9.46 4.00
N GLU A 39 2.96 8.73 4.96
CA GLU A 39 2.19 7.83 5.83
C GLU A 39 1.04 8.56 6.54
N ASP A 40 1.33 9.72 7.14
CA ASP A 40 0.32 10.54 7.83
C ASP A 40 -0.75 11.08 6.87
N GLY A 41 -0.34 11.58 5.70
CA GLY A 41 -1.27 12.13 4.71
C GLY A 41 -2.20 11.07 4.13
N LEU A 42 -1.67 9.88 3.86
CA LEU A 42 -2.46 8.75 3.41
C LEU A 42 -3.37 8.23 4.51
N GLN A 43 -2.89 8.15 5.76
CA GLN A 43 -3.73 7.77 6.89
C GLN A 43 -4.92 8.73 7.04
N ASP A 44 -4.71 10.04 6.95
CA ASP A 44 -5.81 11.01 7.01
C ASP A 44 -6.80 10.85 5.84
N GLN A 45 -6.30 10.55 4.64
CA GLN A 45 -7.14 10.27 3.47
C GLN A 45 -7.96 8.97 3.65
N MET A 46 -7.34 7.89 4.14
CA MET A 46 -8.03 6.63 4.41
C MET A 46 -9.05 6.79 5.54
N LEU A 47 -8.74 7.61 6.55
CA LEU A 47 -9.65 7.96 7.63
C LEU A 47 -10.90 8.69 7.10
N GLY A 48 -10.71 9.67 6.23
CA GLY A 48 -11.83 10.34 5.55
C GLY A 48 -12.70 9.36 4.77
N THR A 49 -12.06 8.45 4.03
CA THR A 49 -12.71 7.44 3.20
C THR A 49 -13.56 6.47 4.03
N VAL A 50 -13.01 5.88 5.09
CA VAL A 50 -13.76 4.94 5.95
C VAL A 50 -14.89 5.63 6.70
N VAL A 51 -14.68 6.86 7.18
CA VAL A 51 -15.72 7.62 7.90
C VAL A 51 -16.84 8.01 6.95
N THR A 52 -16.54 8.37 5.71
CA THR A 52 -17.56 8.66 4.69
C THR A 52 -18.38 7.42 4.38
N ALA A 53 -17.75 6.24 4.30
CA ALA A 53 -18.43 5.00 4.00
C ALA A 53 -19.30 4.51 5.18
N GLU A 54 -18.81 4.61 6.42
CA GLU A 54 -19.52 4.12 7.61
C GLU A 54 -20.54 5.13 8.16
N ASN A 55 -20.24 6.43 8.11
CA ASN A 55 -21.05 7.51 8.70
C ASN A 55 -21.13 8.74 7.77
N PRO A 56 -21.82 8.61 6.62
CA PRO A 56 -21.88 9.67 5.61
C PRO A 56 -22.47 10.99 6.14
N ASP A 57 -23.52 10.92 6.96
CA ASP A 57 -24.15 12.10 7.55
C ASP A 57 -23.19 12.90 8.46
N LEU A 58 -22.34 12.18 9.19
CA LEU A 58 -21.37 12.79 10.10
C LEU A 58 -20.28 13.52 9.31
N GLU A 59 -19.80 12.92 8.23
CA GLU A 59 -18.80 13.54 7.36
C GLU A 59 -19.38 14.73 6.58
N ALA A 60 -20.60 14.62 6.06
CA ALA A 60 -21.30 15.75 5.43
C ALA A 60 -21.45 16.94 6.41
N ARG A 61 -21.80 16.65 7.67
CA ARG A 61 -21.88 17.68 8.72
C ARG A 61 -20.53 18.29 9.04
N ARG A 62 -19.45 17.50 9.03
CA ARG A 62 -18.08 18.02 9.23
C ARG A 62 -17.70 18.99 8.12
N VAL A 63 -17.94 18.63 6.86
CA VAL A 63 -17.66 19.48 5.70
C VAL A 63 -18.46 20.79 5.78
N ALA A 64 -19.75 20.72 6.13
CA ALA A 64 -20.59 21.89 6.32
C ALA A 64 -20.04 22.82 7.44
N LEU A 65 -19.61 22.26 8.57
CA LEU A 65 -19.03 23.05 9.67
C LEU A 65 -17.71 23.73 9.28
N VAL A 66 -16.90 23.11 8.43
CA VAL A 66 -15.65 23.71 7.92
C VAL A 66 -15.95 24.90 7.01
N GLN A 67 -16.96 24.77 6.14
CA GLN A 67 -17.42 25.88 5.30
C GLN A 67 -17.99 27.02 6.15
N GLU A 68 -18.84 26.70 7.13
CA GLU A 68 -19.41 27.69 8.06
C GLU A 68 -18.33 28.41 8.87
N ASP A 69 -17.30 27.72 9.36
CA ASP A 69 -16.17 28.33 10.07
C ASP A 69 -15.37 29.29 9.17
N ALA A 70 -15.15 28.92 7.90
CA ALA A 70 -14.47 29.78 6.93
C ALA A 70 -15.28 31.05 6.62
N ASP A 71 -16.60 30.90 6.42
CA ASP A 71 -17.51 32.01 6.17
C ASP A 71 -17.61 32.93 7.40
N ASN A 72 -17.71 32.37 8.61
CA ASN A 72 -17.72 33.14 9.86
C ASN A 72 -16.42 33.93 10.05
N LYS A 73 -15.25 33.33 9.80
CA LYS A 73 -13.95 34.02 9.86
C LYS A 73 -13.85 35.14 8.83
N LYS A 74 -14.37 34.92 7.62
CA LYS A 74 -14.42 35.94 6.58
C LYS A 74 -15.32 37.11 7.00
N GLN A 75 -16.52 36.84 7.51
CA GLN A 75 -17.44 37.87 7.99
C GLN A 75 -16.86 38.70 9.15
N LEU A 76 -16.17 38.06 10.11
CA LEU A 76 -15.49 38.76 11.20
C LEU A 76 -14.41 39.71 10.67
N LYS A 77 -13.62 39.26 9.69
CA LYS A 77 -12.59 40.10 9.06
C LYS A 77 -13.19 41.26 8.28
N GLU A 78 -14.27 41.02 7.52
CA GLU A 78 -14.98 42.08 6.79
C GLU A 78 -15.60 43.12 7.74
N LEU A 79 -16.14 42.68 8.89
CA LEU A 79 -16.61 43.59 9.94
C LEU A 79 -15.46 44.42 10.54
N GLU A 80 -14.32 43.79 10.81
CA GLU A 80 -13.12 44.47 11.32
C GLU A 80 -12.59 45.50 10.33
N ASP A 81 -12.43 45.14 9.05
CA ASP A 81 -11.98 46.03 7.98
C ASP A 81 -12.96 47.20 7.78
N LYS A 82 -14.28 46.95 7.90
CA LYS A 82 -15.31 47.98 7.84
C LYS A 82 -15.20 48.96 9.01
N ILE A 83 -14.99 48.47 10.23
CA ILE A 83 -14.79 49.32 11.42
C ILE A 83 -13.52 50.17 11.26
N LEU A 84 -12.41 49.57 10.83
CA LEU A 84 -11.15 50.27 10.60
C LEU A 84 -11.28 51.37 9.55
N THR A 85 -12.02 51.09 8.47
CA THR A 85 -12.29 52.08 7.40
C THR A 85 -13.11 53.25 7.93
N LEU A 86 -14.16 52.98 8.71
CA LEU A 86 -15.00 54.01 9.30
C LEU A 86 -14.23 54.85 10.33
N LEU A 87 -13.40 54.24 11.17
CA LEU A 87 -12.55 54.96 12.13
C LEU A 87 -11.47 55.81 11.46
N LYS A 88 -10.89 55.33 10.35
CA LYS A 88 -9.88 56.07 9.59
C LYS A 88 -10.46 57.31 8.90
N ASN A 89 -11.71 57.21 8.44
CA ASN A 89 -12.38 58.27 7.69
C ASN A 89 -13.21 59.21 8.58
N ALA A 90 -13.32 58.92 9.88
CA ALA A 90 -14.02 59.78 10.83
C ALA A 90 -13.18 61.06 11.09
N GLU A 91 -13.67 62.20 10.62
CA GLU A 91 -13.09 63.52 10.89
C GLU A 91 -13.95 64.29 11.92
N GLY A 92 -13.33 64.79 12.99
CA GLY A 92 -14.02 65.53 14.05
C GLY A 92 -14.29 64.70 15.32
N ASN A 93 -15.33 65.06 16.08
CA ASN A 93 -15.69 64.36 17.31
C ASN A 93 -16.44 63.06 17.00
N ILE A 94 -15.79 61.93 17.26
CA ILE A 94 -16.26 60.56 16.98
C ILE A 94 -17.60 60.25 17.66
N LEU A 95 -17.93 60.96 18.74
CA LEU A 95 -19.19 60.81 19.48
C LEU A 95 -20.41 61.40 18.75
N ASP A 96 -20.20 62.21 17.72
CA ASP A 96 -21.27 62.87 16.96
C ASP A 96 -21.62 62.10 15.66
N ASP A 97 -20.85 61.07 15.31
CA ASP A 97 -21.09 60.24 14.13
C ASP A 97 -22.07 59.09 14.45
N GLU A 98 -23.37 59.36 14.30
CA GLU A 98 -24.43 58.37 14.49
C GLU A 98 -24.27 57.13 13.59
N VAL A 99 -23.69 57.27 12.39
CA VAL A 99 -23.49 56.17 11.44
C VAL A 99 -22.41 55.22 11.97
N LEU A 100 -21.31 55.79 12.48
CA LEU A 100 -20.25 55.02 13.13
C LEU A 100 -20.77 54.31 14.39
N ILE A 101 -21.53 55.01 15.25
CA ILE A 101 -22.08 54.44 16.49
C ILE A 101 -23.04 53.28 16.20
N ASN A 102 -23.96 53.45 15.25
CA ASN A 102 -24.90 52.39 14.88
C ASN A 102 -24.18 51.21 14.21
N THR A 103 -23.22 51.46 13.33
CA THR A 103 -22.43 50.39 12.69
C THR A 103 -21.60 49.61 13.70
N LEU A 104 -20.99 50.27 14.69
CA LEU A 104 -20.26 49.62 15.79
C LEU A 104 -21.19 48.75 16.64
N LYS A 105 -22.40 49.25 16.94
CA LYS A 105 -23.40 48.51 17.71
C LYS A 105 -23.87 47.25 16.96
N ASP A 106 -24.22 47.38 15.68
CA ASP A 106 -24.66 46.25 14.85
C ASP A 106 -23.53 45.24 14.63
N SER A 107 -22.30 45.72 14.44
CA SER A 107 -21.11 44.86 14.32
C SER A 107 -20.85 44.11 15.62
N LYS A 108 -21.05 44.74 16.79
CA LYS A 108 -20.88 44.08 18.08
C LYS A 108 -21.93 42.99 18.31
N VAL A 109 -23.18 43.24 17.95
CA VAL A 109 -24.26 42.23 18.02
C VAL A 109 -23.94 41.05 17.11
N THR A 110 -23.56 41.32 15.86
CA THR A 110 -23.22 40.29 14.87
C THR A 110 -22.01 39.47 15.31
N SER A 111 -20.96 40.12 15.82
CA SER A 111 -19.77 39.45 16.37
C SER A 111 -20.12 38.51 17.53
N ASN A 112 -20.98 38.94 18.46
CA ASN A 112 -21.39 38.10 19.59
C ASN A 112 -22.18 36.86 19.10
N ILE A 113 -23.05 37.02 18.09
CA ILE A 113 -23.79 35.89 17.48
C ILE A 113 -22.81 34.91 16.82
N ILE A 114 -21.82 35.41 16.07
CA ILE A 114 -20.80 34.56 15.45
C ILE A 114 -19.98 33.82 16.52
N GLU A 115 -19.59 34.49 17.61
CA GLU A 115 -18.88 33.86 18.73
C GLU A 115 -19.67 32.73 19.38
N GLU A 116 -20.99 32.89 19.56
CA GLU A 116 -21.84 31.81 20.09
C GLU A 116 -21.95 30.63 19.11
N LYS A 117 -22.16 30.90 17.82
CA LYS A 117 -22.20 29.86 16.78
C LYS A 117 -20.89 29.08 16.69
N VAL A 118 -19.75 29.77 16.74
CA VAL A 118 -18.43 29.14 16.75
C VAL A 118 -18.28 28.23 17.97
N LYS A 119 -18.73 28.64 19.16
CA LYS A 119 -18.71 27.78 20.36
C LYS A 119 -19.55 26.52 20.21
N GLU A 120 -20.73 26.60 19.60
CA GLU A 120 -21.57 25.43 19.33
C GLU A 120 -20.98 24.51 18.25
N ALA A 121 -20.41 25.09 17.21
CA ALA A 121 -19.68 24.38 16.16
C ALA A 121 -18.49 23.61 16.74
N MET A 122 -17.70 24.21 17.65
CA MET A 122 -16.59 23.54 18.34
C MET A 122 -17.04 22.30 19.12
N LYS A 123 -18.12 22.40 19.90
CA LYS A 123 -18.68 21.25 20.63
C LYS A 123 -19.11 20.13 19.67
N THR A 124 -19.62 20.49 18.51
CA THR A 124 -20.03 19.52 17.47
C THR A 124 -18.81 18.91 16.79
N GLN A 125 -17.79 19.70 16.48
CA GLN A 125 -16.50 19.23 15.96
C GLN A 125 -15.82 18.25 16.91
N ASP A 126 -15.84 18.50 18.22
CA ASP A 126 -15.30 17.57 19.22
C ASP A 126 -16.01 16.22 19.22
N LYS A 127 -17.34 16.22 19.06
CA LYS A 127 -18.12 14.97 18.95
C LYS A 127 -17.77 14.22 17.66
N ILE A 128 -17.66 14.92 16.54
CA ILE A 128 -17.24 14.35 15.25
C ILE A 128 -15.83 13.78 15.37
N ALA A 129 -14.90 14.53 15.95
CA ALA A 129 -13.52 14.11 16.16
C ALA A 129 -13.44 12.82 16.99
N LYS A 130 -14.23 12.70 18.06
CA LYS A 130 -14.30 11.46 18.86
C LYS A 130 -14.74 10.25 18.06
N VAL A 131 -15.74 10.37 17.17
CA VAL A 131 -16.16 9.26 16.31
C VAL A 131 -15.08 8.93 15.29
N ARG A 132 -14.43 9.93 14.70
CA ARG A 132 -13.32 9.73 13.76
C ARG A 132 -12.14 9.01 14.41
N LEU A 133 -11.80 9.35 15.65
CA LEU A 133 -10.73 8.69 16.40
C LEU A 133 -10.95 7.18 16.51
N GLY A 134 -12.21 6.73 16.57
CA GLY A 134 -12.55 5.30 16.58
C GLY A 134 -12.12 4.54 15.31
N TYR A 135 -11.99 5.20 14.15
CA TYR A 135 -11.59 4.58 12.88
C TYR A 135 -10.10 4.80 12.53
N VAL A 136 -9.36 5.57 13.34
CA VAL A 136 -7.92 5.78 13.16
C VAL A 136 -7.14 4.46 13.04
N PRO A 137 -7.41 3.40 13.83
CA PRO A 137 -6.71 2.12 13.67
C PRO A 137 -6.88 1.50 12.28
N VAL A 138 -8.06 1.63 11.67
CA VAL A 138 -8.34 1.12 10.32
C VAL A 138 -7.53 1.91 9.28
N ALA A 139 -7.55 3.24 9.40
CA ALA A 139 -6.83 4.12 8.50
C ALA A 139 -5.30 3.94 8.59
N PHE A 140 -4.77 3.78 9.81
CA PHE A 140 -3.37 3.51 10.06
C PHE A 140 -2.95 2.18 9.40
N ARG A 141 -3.71 1.10 9.61
CA ARG A 141 -3.44 -0.20 8.98
C ARG A 141 -3.49 -0.10 7.45
N ALA A 142 -4.46 0.61 6.90
CA ALA A 142 -4.56 0.82 5.45
C ALA A 142 -3.33 1.57 4.90
N ALA A 143 -2.90 2.64 5.55
CA ALA A 143 -1.69 3.37 5.13
C ALA A 143 -0.45 2.46 5.15
N GLN A 144 -0.23 1.68 6.21
CA GLN A 144 0.90 0.76 6.31
C GLN A 144 0.92 -0.30 5.20
N LEU A 145 -0.26 -0.83 4.87
CA LEU A 145 -0.40 -1.84 3.82
C LEU A 145 -0.16 -1.26 2.43
N PHE A 146 -0.53 0.00 2.18
CA PHE A 146 -0.21 0.68 0.93
C PHE A 146 1.30 0.77 0.72
N PHE A 147 2.06 1.23 1.72
CA PHE A 147 3.51 1.31 1.59
C PHE A 147 4.17 -0.08 1.52
N CYS A 148 3.56 -1.12 2.12
CA CYS A 148 4.00 -2.50 1.93
C CYS A 148 3.93 -2.93 0.46
N ILE A 149 2.84 -2.62 -0.24
CA ILE A 149 2.69 -3.00 -1.65
C ILE A 149 3.46 -2.07 -2.60
N ALA A 150 3.66 -0.80 -2.22
CA ALA A 150 4.44 0.15 -3.00
C ALA A 150 5.92 -0.28 -3.10
N ASP A 151 6.46 -0.87 -2.03
CA ASP A 151 7.83 -1.41 -1.98
C ASP A 151 8.02 -2.68 -2.83
N LEU A 152 6.95 -3.33 -3.31
CA LEU A 152 7.05 -4.55 -4.11
C LEU A 152 7.68 -4.32 -5.49
N ASN A 153 7.69 -3.09 -5.99
CA ASN A 153 8.35 -2.74 -7.25
C ASN A 153 9.88 -2.97 -7.21
N ILE A 154 10.47 -3.06 -6.01
CA ILE A 154 11.88 -3.40 -5.77
C ILE A 154 12.12 -4.88 -6.04
N VAL A 155 11.11 -5.73 -5.77
CA VAL A 155 11.18 -7.18 -6.00
C VAL A 155 11.04 -7.48 -7.49
N ASP A 156 10.02 -6.91 -8.14
CA ASP A 156 9.83 -6.99 -9.58
C ASP A 156 9.23 -5.67 -10.11
N PRO A 157 9.77 -5.09 -11.20
CA PRO A 157 9.29 -3.82 -11.73
C PRO A 157 7.82 -3.85 -12.17
N MET A 158 7.22 -5.03 -12.40
CA MET A 158 5.82 -5.17 -12.78
C MET A 158 4.86 -5.04 -11.59
N TYR A 159 5.35 -5.14 -10.34
CA TYR A 159 4.54 -5.07 -9.12
C TYR A 159 4.28 -3.62 -8.70
N GLN A 160 3.47 -2.93 -9.50
CA GLN A 160 3.08 -1.54 -9.24
C GLN A 160 1.57 -1.38 -9.20
N TYR A 161 1.07 -0.54 -8.29
CA TYR A 161 -0.35 -0.33 -8.03
C TYR A 161 -0.60 1.16 -7.84
N SER A 162 -1.68 1.68 -8.43
CA SER A 162 -2.08 3.07 -8.20
C SER A 162 -2.75 3.22 -6.83
N LEU A 163 -2.67 4.44 -6.28
CA LEU A 163 -3.40 4.79 -5.06
C LEU A 163 -4.92 4.70 -5.28
N GLU A 164 -5.39 5.06 -6.48
CA GLU A 164 -6.81 4.95 -6.82
C GLU A 164 -7.30 3.51 -6.78
N TRP A 165 -6.55 2.57 -7.37
CA TRP A 165 -6.85 1.14 -7.28
C TRP A 165 -6.91 0.67 -5.82
N PHE A 166 -5.96 1.10 -4.99
CA PHE A 166 -5.93 0.76 -3.57
C PHE A 166 -7.15 1.29 -2.80
N ILE A 167 -7.57 2.54 -3.07
CA ILE A 167 -8.76 3.15 -2.46
C ILE A 167 -10.03 2.41 -2.88
N ASN A 168 -10.16 2.07 -4.15
CA ASN A 168 -11.31 1.29 -4.64
C ASN A 168 -11.38 -0.08 -3.97
N LEU A 169 -10.23 -0.73 -3.79
CA LEU A 169 -10.14 -2.00 -3.08
C LEU A 169 -10.50 -1.86 -1.59
N PHE A 170 -10.10 -0.76 -0.96
CA PHE A 170 -10.47 -0.43 0.42
C PHE A 170 -11.98 -0.22 0.58
N LEU A 171 -12.60 0.54 -0.32
CA LEU A 171 -14.06 0.72 -0.36
C LEU A 171 -14.81 -0.59 -0.57
N MET A 172 -14.33 -1.45 -1.48
CA MET A 172 -14.89 -2.78 -1.70
C MET A 172 -14.82 -3.63 -0.42
N ALA A 173 -13.68 -3.59 0.28
CA ALA A 173 -13.50 -4.32 1.53
C ALA A 173 -14.42 -3.80 2.65
N ILE A 174 -14.61 -2.48 2.78
CA ILE A 174 -15.55 -1.89 3.74
C ILE A 174 -16.97 -2.40 3.49
N ALA A 175 -17.40 -2.43 2.23
CA ALA A 175 -18.72 -2.92 1.83
C ALA A 175 -18.90 -4.43 2.10
N LYS A 176 -17.84 -5.23 1.90
CA LYS A 176 -17.85 -6.68 2.13
C LYS A 176 -17.73 -7.07 3.60
N ALA A 177 -17.12 -6.22 4.44
CA ALA A 177 -16.84 -6.52 5.83
C ALA A 177 -18.13 -6.76 6.63
N PRO A 178 -18.19 -7.81 7.48
CA PRO A 178 -19.36 -8.08 8.31
C PRO A 178 -19.58 -6.95 9.33
N LYS A 179 -20.85 -6.63 9.59
CA LYS A 179 -21.21 -5.67 10.63
C LYS A 179 -20.84 -6.25 12.00
N GLY A 180 -20.20 -5.45 12.85
CA GLY A 180 -19.90 -5.83 14.24
C GLY A 180 -21.07 -5.53 15.17
N SER A 181 -21.09 -6.19 16.33
CA SER A 181 -22.05 -5.93 17.41
C SER A 181 -21.73 -4.62 18.15
N ASN A 182 -20.46 -4.23 18.14
CA ASN A 182 -19.96 -2.98 18.69
C ASN A 182 -18.91 -2.36 17.75
N HIS A 183 -18.44 -1.16 18.10
CA HIS A 183 -17.49 -0.40 17.29
C HIS A 183 -16.13 -1.10 17.17
N ASP A 184 -15.61 -1.69 18.25
CA ASP A 184 -14.29 -2.33 18.25
C ASP A 184 -14.28 -3.59 17.38
N GLU A 185 -15.33 -4.41 17.47
CA GLU A 185 -15.54 -5.58 16.61
C GLU A 185 -15.70 -5.16 15.15
N ARG A 186 -16.37 -4.03 14.87
CA ARG A 186 -16.45 -3.49 13.50
C ARG A 186 -15.07 -3.09 12.97
N VAL A 187 -14.25 -2.43 13.80
CA VAL A 187 -12.88 -2.03 13.44
C VAL A 187 -12.00 -3.25 13.14
N GLU A 188 -12.12 -4.31 13.93
CA GLU A 188 -11.42 -5.58 13.69
C GLU A 188 -11.87 -6.22 12.38
N ASN A 189 -13.18 -6.36 12.16
CA ASN A 189 -13.76 -6.91 10.94
C ASN A 189 -13.33 -6.15 9.68
N LEU A 190 -13.31 -4.82 9.74
CA LEU A 190 -12.84 -3.96 8.64
C LEU A 190 -11.36 -4.24 8.33
N ASN A 191 -10.52 -4.27 9.36
CA ASN A 191 -9.11 -4.53 9.23
C ASN A 191 -8.81 -5.93 8.66
N GLU A 192 -9.45 -6.97 9.17
CA GLU A 192 -9.25 -8.34 8.69
C GLU A 192 -9.74 -8.54 7.26
N THR A 193 -10.93 -8.02 6.94
CA THR A 193 -11.51 -8.10 5.60
C THR A 193 -10.62 -7.38 4.59
N PHE A 194 -10.20 -6.16 4.90
CA PHE A 194 -9.33 -5.41 4.00
C PHE A 194 -7.97 -6.07 3.80
N THR A 195 -7.36 -6.55 4.88
CA THR A 195 -6.05 -7.23 4.81
C THR A 195 -6.13 -8.46 3.89
N TYR A 196 -7.20 -9.25 4.00
CA TYR A 196 -7.37 -10.45 3.17
C TYR A 196 -7.72 -10.12 1.72
N VAL A 197 -8.62 -9.15 1.49
CA VAL A 197 -8.98 -8.68 0.15
C VAL A 197 -7.75 -8.13 -0.58
N LEU A 198 -6.91 -7.35 0.11
CA LEU A 198 -5.65 -6.86 -0.42
C LEU A 198 -4.70 -8.00 -0.74
N TYR A 199 -4.54 -8.95 0.19
CA TYR A 199 -3.68 -10.11 -0.03
C TYR A 199 -4.08 -10.90 -1.28
N GLU A 200 -5.36 -11.23 -1.42
CA GLU A 200 -5.88 -12.02 -2.53
C GLU A 200 -5.61 -11.32 -3.88
N ASN A 201 -5.92 -10.02 -3.97
CA ASN A 201 -5.77 -9.24 -5.20
C ASN A 201 -4.30 -9.04 -5.59
N VAL A 202 -3.42 -8.77 -4.62
CA VAL A 202 -1.97 -8.68 -4.90
C VAL A 202 -1.41 -10.06 -5.27
N CYS A 203 -1.82 -11.14 -4.61
CA CYS A 203 -1.33 -12.48 -4.94
C CYS A 203 -1.74 -12.98 -6.35
N ARG A 204 -2.77 -12.41 -6.98
CA ARG A 204 -3.09 -12.68 -8.40
C ARG A 204 -2.02 -12.12 -9.34
N SER A 205 -1.41 -10.99 -9.00
CA SER A 205 -0.37 -10.33 -9.79
C SER A 205 1.06 -10.75 -9.46
N LEU A 206 1.30 -11.47 -8.36
CA LEU A 206 2.63 -11.96 -7.97
C LEU A 206 2.94 -13.35 -8.53
N PHE A 207 4.20 -13.56 -8.93
CA PHE A 207 4.72 -14.91 -9.19
C PHE A 207 4.70 -15.76 -7.91
N ALA A 208 4.53 -17.07 -8.06
CA ALA A 208 4.46 -18.03 -6.96
C ALA A 208 5.68 -17.96 -6.01
N LYS A 209 6.86 -17.64 -6.54
CA LYS A 209 8.09 -17.48 -5.75
C LYS A 209 8.04 -16.29 -4.77
N ASP A 210 7.23 -15.27 -5.06
CA ASP A 210 7.19 -14.01 -4.32
C ASP A 210 5.98 -13.94 -3.36
N LYS A 211 5.02 -14.86 -3.47
CA LYS A 211 3.80 -14.86 -2.64
C LYS A 211 4.12 -15.01 -1.15
N LEU A 212 4.97 -15.97 -0.78
CA LEU A 212 5.37 -16.14 0.63
C LEU A 212 6.14 -14.93 1.17
N LEU A 213 7.00 -14.32 0.34
CA LEU A 213 7.70 -13.09 0.69
C LEU A 213 6.70 -11.98 1.00
N PHE A 214 5.69 -11.79 0.16
CA PHE A 214 4.64 -10.80 0.41
C PHE A 214 3.84 -11.11 1.68
N SER A 215 3.44 -12.36 1.92
CA SER A 215 2.74 -12.75 3.15
C SER A 215 3.58 -12.45 4.40
N PHE A 216 4.89 -12.70 4.33
CA PHE A 216 5.83 -12.36 5.40
C PHE A 216 5.93 -10.85 5.59
N LEU A 217 6.14 -10.07 4.52
CA LEU A 217 6.23 -8.60 4.58
C LEU A 217 4.96 -7.96 5.14
N LEU A 218 3.79 -8.43 4.70
CA LEU A 218 2.50 -8.00 5.19
C LEU A 218 2.36 -8.30 6.70
N THR A 219 2.72 -9.51 7.13
CA THR A 219 2.68 -9.90 8.54
C THR A 219 3.61 -9.02 9.39
N ILE A 220 4.84 -8.81 8.94
CA ILE A 220 5.84 -7.98 9.60
C ILE A 220 5.42 -6.52 9.68
N LYS A 221 4.86 -5.94 8.61
CA LYS A 221 4.37 -4.54 8.61
C LYS A 221 3.26 -4.35 9.63
N ILE A 222 2.30 -5.27 9.71
CA ILE A 222 1.22 -5.16 10.69
C ILE A 222 1.76 -5.35 12.12
N LEU A 223 2.60 -6.36 12.38
CA LEU A 223 3.20 -6.56 13.71
C LEU A 223 4.03 -5.37 14.17
N LYS A 224 4.77 -4.74 13.25
CA LYS A 224 5.52 -3.51 13.51
C LYS A 224 4.57 -2.35 13.83
N GLY A 225 3.45 -2.22 13.12
CA GLY A 225 2.42 -1.21 13.40
C GLY A 225 1.74 -1.38 14.75
N ASP A 226 1.49 -2.63 15.15
CA ASP A 226 0.91 -2.97 16.44
C ASP A 226 1.96 -2.88 17.59
N ASN A 227 3.21 -2.49 17.30
CA ASN A 227 4.35 -2.47 18.23
C ASN A 227 4.67 -3.83 18.88
N LEU A 228 4.36 -4.93 18.19
CA LEU A 228 4.58 -6.31 18.63
C LEU A 228 5.89 -6.92 18.09
N LEU A 229 6.72 -6.12 17.42
CA LEU A 229 7.96 -6.57 16.78
C LEU A 229 9.10 -5.61 17.10
N ASP A 230 10.19 -6.11 17.68
CA ASP A 230 11.42 -5.32 17.86
C ASP A 230 12.15 -5.16 16.51
N PRO A 231 12.35 -3.91 16.01
CA PRO A 231 13.11 -3.67 14.78
C PRO A 231 14.53 -4.24 14.79
N LYS A 232 15.16 -4.38 15.97
CA LYS A 232 16.50 -4.98 16.10
C LYS A 232 16.47 -6.48 15.82
N LEU A 233 15.46 -7.18 16.33
CA LEU A 233 15.26 -8.61 16.03
C LEU A 233 14.96 -8.83 14.55
N LEU A 234 14.15 -7.96 13.93
CA LEU A 234 13.92 -8.03 12.49
C LEU A 234 15.23 -7.86 11.70
N ARG A 235 16.05 -6.87 12.06
CA ARG A 235 17.36 -6.67 11.43
C ARG A 235 18.26 -7.90 11.61
N PHE A 236 18.29 -8.47 12.81
CA PHE A 236 19.02 -9.71 13.09
C PHE A 236 18.53 -10.87 12.23
N PHE A 237 17.20 -11.07 12.12
CA PHE A 237 16.65 -12.14 11.30
C PHE A 237 17.09 -12.06 9.84
N LEU A 238 17.16 -10.84 9.29
CA LEU A 238 17.56 -10.59 7.91
C LEU A 238 19.08 -10.70 7.68
N GLN A 239 19.90 -10.19 8.59
CA GLN A 239 21.35 -10.02 8.38
C GLN A 239 22.22 -11.00 9.19
N GLY A 240 21.67 -11.62 10.22
CA GLY A 240 22.43 -12.33 11.25
C GLY A 240 23.18 -11.38 12.18
N SER A 241 24.12 -11.93 12.96
CA SER A 241 25.05 -11.14 13.76
C SER A 241 26.05 -10.43 12.86
N THR A 242 26.17 -9.11 13.04
CA THR A 242 27.18 -8.29 12.35
C THR A 242 28.47 -8.14 13.15
N SER A 243 28.56 -8.79 14.33
CA SER A 243 29.77 -8.74 15.15
C SER A 243 30.86 -9.60 14.54
N LEU A 244 32.05 -9.01 14.38
CA LEU A 244 33.26 -9.71 13.94
C LEU A 244 34.06 -10.29 15.12
N GLU A 245 33.72 -9.90 16.34
CA GLU A 245 34.43 -10.32 17.54
C GLU A 245 33.76 -11.54 18.18
N VAL A 246 34.51 -12.65 18.25
CA VAL A 246 34.11 -13.84 19.00
C VAL A 246 34.36 -13.56 20.48
N ARG A 247 33.35 -12.99 21.16
CA ARG A 247 33.44 -12.67 22.60
C ARG A 247 33.55 -13.90 23.51
N ARG A 248 33.06 -15.06 23.05
CA ARG A 248 33.07 -16.33 23.77
C ARG A 248 33.41 -17.47 22.79
N PRO A 249 34.39 -18.33 23.09
CA PRO A 249 34.71 -19.47 22.22
C PRO A 249 33.55 -20.46 22.17
N LYS A 250 33.50 -21.29 21.12
CA LYS A 250 32.53 -22.37 21.03
C LYS A 250 32.70 -23.35 22.19
N PRO A 251 31.60 -23.89 22.76
CA PRO A 251 31.68 -24.88 23.83
C PRO A 251 32.38 -26.17 23.36
N GLU A 252 33.09 -26.85 24.25
CA GLU A 252 33.70 -28.15 23.93
C GLU A 252 32.63 -29.19 23.54
N GLY A 253 32.95 -30.08 22.59
CA GLY A 253 32.00 -31.11 22.12
C GLY A 253 30.95 -30.63 21.12
N THR A 254 31.10 -29.43 20.54
CA THR A 254 30.18 -28.84 19.55
C THR A 254 30.70 -28.89 18.11
N ASP A 255 31.29 -30.01 17.70
CA ASP A 255 31.80 -30.18 16.32
C ASP A 255 30.72 -30.05 15.24
N TRP A 256 29.46 -30.27 15.62
CA TRP A 256 28.28 -30.11 14.76
C TRP A 256 27.86 -28.64 14.56
N LEU A 257 28.39 -27.70 15.37
CA LEU A 257 28.02 -26.28 15.35
C LEU A 257 29.01 -25.45 14.52
N TYR A 258 28.52 -24.93 13.39
CA TYR A 258 29.30 -24.03 12.54
C TYR A 258 29.63 -22.70 13.25
N ASP A 259 30.80 -22.12 12.94
CA ASP A 259 31.27 -20.86 13.54
C ASP A 259 30.23 -19.73 13.39
N ASN A 260 29.64 -19.59 12.20
CA ASN A 260 28.61 -18.59 11.94
C ASN A 260 27.34 -18.81 12.77
N ALA A 261 26.94 -20.06 13.02
CA ALA A 261 25.78 -20.34 13.86
C ALA A 261 26.04 -19.90 15.31
N TRP A 262 27.26 -20.15 15.82
CA TRP A 262 27.67 -19.68 17.14
C TRP A 262 27.73 -18.15 17.22
N LEU A 263 28.30 -17.47 16.23
CA LEU A 263 28.31 -16.00 16.16
C LEU A 263 26.89 -15.41 16.15
N ASN A 264 25.96 -16.05 15.43
CA ASN A 264 24.55 -15.65 15.42
C ASN A 264 23.89 -15.86 16.79
N LEU A 265 24.15 -16.98 17.47
CA LEU A 265 23.64 -17.22 18.82
C LEU A 265 24.16 -16.20 19.83
N LEU A 266 25.46 -15.89 19.78
CA LEU A 266 26.06 -14.86 20.64
C LEU A 266 25.44 -13.48 20.38
N GLY A 267 25.28 -13.10 19.11
CA GLY A 267 24.66 -11.83 18.74
C GLY A 267 23.18 -11.75 19.15
N LEU A 268 22.43 -12.84 18.99
CA LEU A 268 21.02 -12.91 19.39
C LEU A 268 20.88 -12.74 20.91
N SER A 269 21.77 -13.38 21.66
CA SER A 269 21.79 -13.37 23.12
C SER A 269 22.12 -12.01 23.74
N GLU A 270 22.64 -11.05 22.97
CA GLU A 270 22.78 -9.66 23.43
C GLU A 270 21.46 -8.88 23.38
N MET A 271 20.48 -9.36 22.62
CA MET A 271 19.21 -8.69 22.37
C MET A 271 18.16 -9.11 23.40
N LYS A 272 17.20 -8.23 23.71
CA LYS A 272 16.02 -8.62 24.50
C LYS A 272 15.08 -9.46 23.62
N PRO A 273 14.39 -10.47 24.16
CA PRO A 273 14.44 -10.98 25.53
C PRO A 273 15.60 -11.98 25.81
N PHE A 274 16.45 -12.29 24.83
CA PHE A 274 17.49 -13.32 24.94
C PHE A 274 18.65 -13.00 25.92
N ASN A 275 18.84 -11.73 26.28
CA ASN A 275 19.88 -11.28 27.22
C ASN A 275 19.54 -11.43 28.71
N GLY A 276 18.52 -12.24 29.03
CA GLY A 276 18.19 -12.60 30.41
C GLY A 276 16.69 -12.61 30.68
N VAL A 277 15.98 -13.59 30.12
CA VAL A 277 14.56 -13.87 30.41
C VAL A 277 14.40 -15.33 30.87
N PRO A 278 13.43 -15.63 31.76
CA PRO A 278 13.55 -16.63 32.81
C PRO A 278 13.96 -18.08 32.50
N PRO A 279 14.57 -18.73 33.51
CA PRO A 279 14.90 -18.17 34.81
C PRO A 279 16.35 -17.65 34.80
N ASN A 280 16.54 -16.41 34.33
CA ASN A 280 17.75 -15.59 34.52
C ASN A 280 19.04 -16.08 33.87
N LEU A 281 18.95 -16.70 32.70
CA LEU A 281 20.12 -17.12 31.94
C LEU A 281 20.10 -16.48 30.55
N ALA A 282 21.23 -15.89 30.15
CA ALA A 282 21.38 -15.42 28.77
C ALA A 282 21.31 -16.62 27.83
N LEU A 283 20.84 -16.41 26.58
CA LEU A 283 20.69 -17.50 25.62
C LEU A 283 22.01 -18.27 25.39
N GLU A 284 23.17 -17.60 25.41
CA GLU A 284 24.46 -18.31 25.31
C GLU A 284 24.72 -19.28 26.46
N ASP A 285 24.32 -18.92 27.67
CA ASP A 285 24.53 -19.75 28.85
C ASP A 285 23.50 -20.89 28.86
N ALA A 286 22.24 -20.60 28.50
CA ALA A 286 21.20 -21.61 28.33
C ALA A 286 21.56 -22.63 27.24
N PHE A 287 22.24 -22.18 26.18
CA PHE A 287 22.78 -23.04 25.14
C PHE A 287 23.86 -23.98 25.68
N VAL A 288 24.81 -23.45 26.46
CA VAL A 288 25.90 -24.25 27.07
C VAL A 288 25.36 -25.26 28.08
N GLU A 289 24.34 -24.91 28.86
CA GLU A 289 23.72 -25.83 29.83
C GLU A 289 22.88 -26.94 29.16
N ASN A 290 22.39 -26.72 27.93
CA ASN A 290 21.46 -27.62 27.24
C ASN A 290 21.97 -28.05 25.86
N LEU A 291 23.26 -28.34 25.73
CA LEU A 291 23.90 -28.69 24.44
C LEU A 291 23.20 -29.85 23.71
N ASP A 292 22.77 -30.89 24.44
CA ASP A 292 22.08 -32.05 23.84
C ASP A 292 20.76 -31.66 23.16
N PHE A 293 20.00 -30.74 23.77
CA PHE A 293 18.76 -30.23 23.17
C PHE A 293 19.04 -29.44 21.90
N PHE A 294 20.01 -28.52 21.92
CA PHE A 294 20.34 -27.74 20.72
C PHE A 294 20.97 -28.58 19.62
N LYS A 295 21.68 -29.66 19.98
CA LYS A 295 22.13 -30.66 19.02
C LYS A 295 20.96 -31.39 18.37
N GLU A 296 19.96 -31.79 19.14
CA GLU A 296 18.72 -32.38 18.61
C GLU A 296 18.00 -31.41 17.67
N VAL A 297 17.90 -30.12 18.02
CA VAL A 297 17.36 -29.08 17.13
C VAL A 297 18.19 -28.94 15.85
N ALA A 298 19.51 -29.06 15.93
CA ALA A 298 20.37 -28.99 14.75
C ALA A 298 20.23 -30.20 13.82
N GLU A 299 19.94 -31.38 14.36
CA GLU A 299 19.90 -32.64 13.60
C GLU A 299 18.48 -33.04 13.14
N THR A 300 17.43 -32.57 13.81
CA THR A 300 16.04 -32.92 13.48
C THR A 300 15.60 -32.37 12.12
N PRO A 301 14.70 -33.07 11.40
CA PRO A 301 14.03 -32.51 10.22
C PRO A 301 13.02 -31.41 10.56
N ASP A 302 12.54 -31.32 11.81
CA ASP A 302 11.55 -30.32 12.26
C ASP A 302 12.06 -29.56 13.51
N PRO A 303 12.98 -28.60 13.34
CA PRO A 303 13.54 -27.83 14.46
C PRO A 303 12.53 -26.89 15.09
N GLU A 304 11.53 -26.44 14.33
CA GLU A 304 10.53 -25.49 14.79
C GLU A 304 9.63 -26.10 15.87
N ALA A 305 9.17 -27.35 15.67
CA ALA A 305 8.34 -28.04 16.66
C ALA A 305 9.06 -28.23 18.01
N LEU A 306 10.36 -28.53 17.99
CA LEU A 306 11.15 -28.66 19.23
C LEU A 306 11.34 -27.33 19.94
N LEU A 307 11.68 -26.26 19.20
CA LEU A 307 11.81 -24.91 19.77
C LEU A 307 10.47 -24.41 20.32
N ARG A 308 9.36 -24.67 19.62
CA ARG A 308 8.01 -24.37 20.09
C ARG A 308 7.72 -25.08 21.40
N LYS A 309 7.84 -26.41 21.44
CA LYS A 309 7.54 -27.23 22.63
C LYS A 309 8.30 -26.75 23.88
N ARG A 310 9.53 -26.26 23.72
CA ARG A 310 10.35 -25.81 24.85
C ARG A 310 10.12 -24.35 25.24
N TYR A 311 9.84 -23.47 24.28
CA TYR A 311 9.88 -22.02 24.50
C TYR A 311 8.58 -21.28 24.16
N GLU A 312 7.46 -21.97 23.91
CA GLU A 312 6.16 -21.34 23.57
C GLU A 312 5.71 -20.31 24.62
N ASP A 313 5.93 -20.58 25.91
CA ASP A 313 5.56 -19.68 27.01
C ASP A 313 6.63 -18.60 27.31
N THR A 314 7.80 -18.68 26.69
CA THR A 314 8.95 -17.79 26.99
C THR A 314 9.23 -16.80 25.88
N TYR A 315 9.09 -17.24 24.62
CA TYR A 315 9.43 -16.47 23.43
C TYR A 315 8.26 -16.45 22.45
N SER A 316 8.00 -15.27 21.91
CA SER A 316 7.04 -15.07 20.83
C SER A 316 7.40 -15.90 19.59
N LEU A 317 6.43 -16.04 18.69
CA LEU A 317 6.64 -16.73 17.41
C LEU A 317 7.84 -16.18 16.64
N PHE A 318 8.00 -14.85 16.58
CA PHE A 318 9.09 -14.22 15.85
C PHE A 318 10.45 -14.40 16.54
N GLU A 319 10.48 -14.38 17.87
CA GLU A 319 11.68 -14.65 18.65
C GLU A 319 12.16 -16.10 18.46
N ARG A 320 11.25 -17.08 18.49
CA ARG A 320 11.57 -18.47 18.18
C ARG A 320 12.05 -18.64 16.74
N LEU A 321 11.48 -17.89 15.80
CA LEU A 321 11.95 -17.86 14.41
C LEU A 321 13.38 -17.30 14.29
N CYS A 322 13.77 -16.31 15.12
CA CYS A 322 15.15 -15.82 15.20
C CYS A 322 16.11 -16.89 15.75
N MET A 323 15.68 -17.67 16.76
CA MET A 323 16.48 -18.80 17.27
C MET A 323 16.71 -19.86 16.20
N LEU A 324 15.66 -20.24 15.47
CA LEU A 324 15.76 -21.18 14.35
C LEU A 324 16.70 -20.64 13.28
N ARG A 325 16.57 -19.36 12.90
CA ARG A 325 17.44 -18.71 11.91
C ARG A 325 18.92 -18.71 12.32
N ALA A 326 19.21 -18.58 13.60
CA ALA A 326 20.58 -18.60 14.12
C ALA A 326 21.23 -19.99 13.98
N LEU A 327 20.46 -21.06 14.17
CA LEU A 327 20.96 -22.44 14.21
C LEU A 327 20.80 -23.22 12.89
N ARG A 328 19.63 -23.10 12.25
CA ARG A 328 19.19 -23.85 11.06
C ARG A 328 18.66 -22.89 9.98
N PRO A 329 19.54 -22.09 9.34
CA PRO A 329 19.14 -21.16 8.28
C PRO A 329 18.49 -21.84 7.07
N ASP A 330 18.76 -23.11 6.84
CA ASP A 330 18.17 -23.95 5.80
C ASP A 330 16.66 -24.19 6.00
N MET A 331 16.17 -24.14 7.25
CA MET A 331 14.77 -24.38 7.61
C MET A 331 13.93 -23.10 7.71
N VAL A 332 14.49 -21.95 7.33
CA VAL A 332 13.83 -20.65 7.48
C VAL A 332 12.59 -20.52 6.60
N VAL A 333 12.61 -21.04 5.38
CA VAL A 333 11.46 -20.90 4.46
C VAL A 333 10.22 -21.63 5.00
N PRO A 334 10.28 -22.91 5.40
CA PRO A 334 9.17 -23.57 6.09
C PRO A 334 8.76 -22.86 7.39
N ALA A 335 9.72 -22.41 8.19
CA ALA A 335 9.42 -21.72 9.45
C ALA A 335 8.74 -20.36 9.25
N VAL A 336 9.06 -19.62 8.18
CA VAL A 336 8.36 -18.39 7.80
C VAL A 336 6.92 -18.69 7.36
N GLN A 337 6.71 -19.79 6.64
CA GLN A 337 5.37 -20.22 6.25
C GLN A 337 4.50 -20.55 7.48
N ASN A 338 5.04 -21.30 8.43
CA ASN A 338 4.36 -21.59 9.69
C ASN A 338 4.14 -20.33 10.54
N PHE A 339 5.14 -19.46 10.64
CA PHE A 339 5.03 -18.16 11.32
C PHE A 339 3.88 -17.32 10.78
N VAL A 340 3.73 -17.20 9.46
CA VAL A 340 2.61 -16.49 8.83
C VAL A 340 1.30 -17.21 9.12
N GLY A 341 1.26 -18.53 8.97
CA GLY A 341 0.08 -19.36 9.24
C GLY A 341 -0.44 -19.21 10.67
N GLU A 342 0.45 -19.21 11.67
CA GLU A 342 0.08 -19.02 13.08
C GLU A 342 -0.26 -17.57 13.41
N SER A 343 0.42 -16.59 12.78
CA SER A 343 0.21 -15.16 13.08
C SER A 343 -1.04 -14.57 12.41
N ARG A 344 -1.41 -15.05 11.22
CA ARG A 344 -2.48 -14.47 10.39
C ARG A 344 -3.49 -15.49 9.86
N GLY A 345 -3.21 -16.77 10.00
CA GLY A 345 -4.04 -17.87 9.49
C GLY A 345 -3.53 -18.45 8.17
N ASN A 346 -3.85 -19.72 7.95
CA ASN A 346 -3.41 -20.48 6.77
C ASN A 346 -3.87 -19.88 5.43
N LYS A 347 -4.94 -19.08 5.43
CA LYS A 347 -5.42 -18.35 4.24
C LYS A 347 -4.39 -17.40 3.62
N PHE A 348 -3.34 -17.00 4.37
CA PHE A 348 -2.24 -16.15 3.89
C PHE A 348 -1.02 -16.93 3.38
N ILE A 349 -1.05 -18.26 3.41
CA ILE A 349 -0.01 -19.13 2.84
C ILE A 349 -0.56 -20.03 1.72
N GLU A 350 -1.89 -20.21 1.69
CA GLU A 350 -2.58 -20.86 0.59
C GLU A 350 -2.56 -19.95 -0.65
N ILE A 351 -2.12 -20.51 -1.78
CA ILE A 351 -2.07 -19.81 -3.06
C ILE A 351 -3.49 -19.82 -3.63
N PRO A 352 -4.13 -18.65 -3.85
CA PRO A 352 -5.43 -18.61 -4.50
C PRO A 352 -5.35 -19.21 -5.91
N PRO A 353 -6.37 -19.98 -6.35
CA PRO A 353 -6.41 -20.49 -7.71
C PRO A 353 -6.43 -19.32 -8.70
N PHE A 354 -5.85 -19.53 -9.87
CA PHE A 354 -5.92 -18.56 -10.95
C PHE A 354 -7.36 -18.47 -11.48
N ASP A 355 -7.93 -17.27 -11.46
CA ASP A 355 -9.28 -16.98 -11.95
C ASP A 355 -9.26 -15.78 -12.90
N LEU A 356 -9.34 -16.07 -14.20
CA LEU A 356 -9.34 -15.06 -15.25
C LEU A 356 -10.68 -14.30 -15.33
N GLU A 357 -11.79 -14.93 -14.92
CA GLU A 357 -13.12 -14.29 -14.91
C GLU A 357 -13.18 -13.21 -13.82
N ALA A 358 -12.63 -13.50 -12.64
CA ALA A 358 -12.49 -12.51 -11.57
C ALA A 358 -11.64 -11.31 -12.01
N CYS A 359 -10.48 -11.54 -12.64
CA CYS A 359 -9.64 -10.48 -13.18
C CYS A 359 -10.37 -9.63 -14.24
N TYR A 360 -11.19 -10.25 -15.09
CA TYR A 360 -12.01 -9.53 -16.06
C TYR A 360 -13.09 -8.68 -15.37
N ALA A 361 -13.75 -9.21 -14.35
CA ALA A 361 -14.78 -8.49 -13.59
C ALA A 361 -14.22 -7.25 -12.85
N ASP A 362 -12.95 -7.29 -12.45
CA ASP A 362 -12.23 -6.18 -11.83
C ASP A 362 -11.82 -5.08 -12.85
N SER A 363 -12.11 -5.26 -14.15
CA SER A 363 -11.72 -4.36 -15.24
C SER A 363 -12.90 -3.70 -15.95
N ASN A 364 -12.66 -2.52 -16.53
CA ASN A 364 -13.57 -1.82 -17.44
C ASN A 364 -12.88 -1.48 -18.78
N CYS A 365 -13.56 -0.73 -19.66
CA CYS A 365 -13.02 -0.38 -20.97
C CYS A 365 -11.78 0.54 -20.94
N ALA A 366 -11.52 1.21 -19.82
CA ALA A 366 -10.33 2.03 -19.60
C ALA A 366 -9.22 1.32 -18.80
N THR A 367 -9.49 0.10 -18.32
CA THR A 367 -8.53 -0.66 -17.50
C THR A 367 -7.87 -1.75 -18.34
N PRO A 368 -6.56 -1.61 -18.68
CA PRO A 368 -5.86 -2.66 -19.40
C PRO A 368 -5.67 -3.90 -18.51
N LEU A 369 -5.76 -5.09 -19.12
CA LEU A 369 -5.51 -6.37 -18.48
C LEU A 369 -4.15 -6.91 -18.91
N ILE A 370 -3.30 -7.26 -17.96
CA ILE A 370 -1.88 -7.52 -18.18
C ILE A 370 -1.52 -8.92 -17.68
N PHE A 371 -1.20 -9.82 -18.60
CA PHE A 371 -0.55 -11.08 -18.28
C PHE A 371 0.96 -10.86 -18.08
N VAL A 372 1.41 -11.08 -16.85
CA VAL A 372 2.83 -11.09 -16.50
C VAL A 372 3.29 -12.54 -16.54
N LEU A 373 4.13 -12.86 -17.53
CA LEU A 373 4.45 -14.23 -17.92
C LEU A 373 5.84 -14.64 -17.45
N THR A 374 5.98 -15.93 -17.15
CA THR A 374 7.30 -16.56 -17.09
C THR A 374 7.77 -16.91 -18.51
N PRO A 375 9.09 -17.00 -18.76
CA PRO A 375 9.59 -17.34 -20.08
C PRO A 375 9.01 -18.65 -20.62
N GLY A 376 8.40 -18.58 -21.80
CA GLY A 376 7.76 -19.72 -22.47
C GLY A 376 6.32 -20.02 -22.05
N ALA A 377 5.73 -19.27 -21.12
CA ALA A 377 4.31 -19.37 -20.81
C ALA A 377 3.46 -18.63 -21.87
N ASP A 378 2.29 -19.18 -22.20
CA ASP A 378 1.34 -18.58 -23.15
C ASP A 378 -0.09 -18.56 -22.55
N PRO A 379 -0.68 -17.39 -22.28
CA PRO A 379 -2.01 -17.27 -21.69
C PRO A 379 -3.13 -17.37 -22.73
N MET A 380 -2.82 -17.47 -24.03
CA MET A 380 -3.83 -17.36 -25.10
C MET A 380 -4.91 -18.44 -24.99
N THR A 381 -4.58 -19.65 -24.54
CA THR A 381 -5.58 -20.72 -24.37
C THR A 381 -6.66 -20.33 -23.36
N GLU A 382 -6.27 -19.77 -22.21
CA GLU A 382 -7.23 -19.32 -21.19
C GLU A 382 -7.98 -18.07 -21.63
N LEU A 383 -7.31 -17.16 -22.35
CA LEU A 383 -7.94 -15.97 -22.90
C LEU A 383 -9.02 -16.32 -23.94
N TYR A 384 -8.75 -17.25 -24.87
CA TYR A 384 -9.75 -17.70 -25.84
C TYR A 384 -10.94 -18.41 -25.17
N LYS A 385 -10.71 -19.22 -24.12
CA LYS A 385 -11.81 -19.82 -23.34
C LYS A 385 -12.70 -18.75 -22.71
N LEU A 386 -12.13 -17.69 -22.14
CA LEU A 386 -12.91 -16.58 -21.60
C LEU A 386 -13.65 -15.84 -22.72
N ALA A 387 -12.97 -15.58 -23.83
CA ALA A 387 -13.57 -14.91 -24.98
C ALA A 387 -14.73 -15.72 -25.57
N ASP A 388 -14.67 -17.06 -25.58
CA ASP A 388 -15.75 -17.93 -26.04
C ASP A 388 -16.97 -17.83 -25.11
N LYS A 389 -16.74 -17.82 -23.80
CA LYS A 389 -17.81 -17.66 -22.80
C LYS A 389 -18.53 -16.31 -22.91
N LEU A 390 -17.82 -15.27 -23.31
CA LEU A 390 -18.35 -13.89 -23.43
C LEU A 390 -18.72 -13.49 -24.86
N ASP A 391 -18.75 -14.44 -25.81
CA ASP A 391 -19.04 -14.23 -27.24
C ASP A 391 -18.11 -13.19 -27.92
N MET A 392 -16.87 -13.10 -27.42
CA MET A 392 -15.82 -12.20 -27.88
C MET A 392 -14.76 -12.85 -28.76
N SER A 393 -14.73 -14.19 -28.89
CA SER A 393 -13.67 -14.88 -29.65
C SER A 393 -13.56 -14.46 -31.11
N ARG A 394 -14.69 -14.23 -31.79
CA ARG A 394 -14.70 -13.73 -33.18
C ARG A 394 -14.49 -12.22 -33.28
N ARG A 395 -14.50 -11.54 -32.14
CA ARG A 395 -14.38 -10.09 -31.95
C ARG A 395 -13.12 -9.77 -31.13
N MET A 396 -12.11 -10.63 -31.21
CA MET A 396 -10.82 -10.43 -30.58
C MET A 396 -9.73 -10.53 -31.65
N GLU A 397 -8.84 -9.54 -31.67
CA GLU A 397 -7.67 -9.52 -32.53
C GLU A 397 -6.41 -9.66 -31.68
N ALA A 398 -5.55 -10.63 -31.99
CA ALA A 398 -4.27 -10.83 -31.30
C ALA A 398 -3.11 -10.39 -32.21
N ILE A 399 -2.24 -9.53 -31.69
CA ILE A 399 -1.11 -8.94 -32.43
C ILE A 399 0.17 -9.19 -31.64
N SER A 400 1.10 -9.96 -32.20
CA SER A 400 2.42 -10.15 -31.60
C SER A 400 3.31 -8.95 -31.87
N LEU A 401 3.70 -8.24 -30.82
CA LEU A 401 4.57 -7.08 -30.92
C LEU A 401 6.01 -7.53 -31.17
N GLY A 402 6.59 -6.91 -32.19
CA GLY A 402 7.99 -7.00 -32.57
C GLY A 402 8.39 -5.75 -33.35
N GLN A 403 9.55 -5.79 -34.00
CA GLN A 403 10.05 -4.63 -34.74
C GLN A 403 9.05 -4.17 -35.81
N GLY A 404 8.60 -2.91 -35.71
CA GLY A 404 7.71 -2.28 -36.69
C GLY A 404 6.21 -2.56 -36.53
N GLN A 405 5.78 -3.30 -35.51
CA GLN A 405 4.36 -3.65 -35.30
C GLN A 405 3.53 -2.58 -34.56
N GLY A 406 4.17 -1.55 -34.01
CA GLY A 406 3.49 -0.47 -33.26
C GLY A 406 2.31 0.18 -34.02
N PRO A 407 2.51 0.65 -35.28
CA PRO A 407 1.42 1.27 -36.05
C PRO A 407 0.24 0.32 -36.35
N LEU A 408 0.48 -1.00 -36.41
CA LEU A 408 -0.59 -1.98 -36.58
C LEU A 408 -1.42 -2.09 -35.29
N ALA A 409 -0.74 -2.17 -34.14
CA ALA A 409 -1.39 -2.20 -32.83
C ALA A 409 -2.23 -0.93 -32.58
N GLU A 410 -1.71 0.25 -32.92
CA GLU A 410 -2.44 1.52 -32.80
C GLU A 410 -3.77 1.51 -33.57
N ARG A 411 -3.74 1.07 -34.84
CA ARG A 411 -4.96 1.00 -35.67
C ARG A 411 -5.96 -0.01 -35.15
N ALA A 412 -5.48 -1.16 -34.68
CA ALA A 412 -6.34 -2.20 -34.11
C ALA A 412 -7.02 -1.71 -32.83
N ILE A 413 -6.28 -1.04 -31.94
CA ILE A 413 -6.83 -0.44 -30.73
C ILE A 413 -7.88 0.61 -31.08
N GLU A 414 -7.59 1.54 -31.99
CA GLU A 414 -8.52 2.60 -32.34
C GLU A 414 -9.82 2.04 -32.94
N ALA A 415 -9.71 1.06 -33.86
CA ALA A 415 -10.87 0.39 -34.42
C ALA A 415 -11.66 -0.40 -33.36
N ALA A 416 -11.00 -0.94 -32.34
CA ALA A 416 -11.62 -1.72 -31.29
C ALA A 416 -12.33 -0.86 -30.24
N LYS A 417 -11.82 0.35 -29.94
CA LYS A 417 -12.49 1.33 -29.07
C LYS A 417 -13.89 1.67 -29.59
N ASP A 418 -14.02 1.88 -30.90
CA ASP A 418 -15.29 2.23 -31.56
C ASP A 418 -16.24 1.04 -31.67
N LYS A 419 -15.71 -0.18 -31.89
CA LYS A 419 -16.51 -1.38 -32.13
C LYS A 419 -16.83 -2.20 -30.88
N GLY A 420 -16.25 -1.86 -29.74
CA GLY A 420 -16.38 -2.64 -28.50
C GLY A 420 -15.73 -4.03 -28.60
N THR A 421 -14.65 -4.15 -29.37
CA THR A 421 -13.95 -5.42 -29.58
C THR A 421 -12.71 -5.56 -28.69
N TRP A 422 -12.15 -6.76 -28.60
CA TRP A 422 -10.95 -6.99 -27.80
C TRP A 422 -9.69 -6.95 -28.65
N VAL A 423 -8.60 -6.41 -28.08
CA VAL A 423 -7.27 -6.46 -28.69
C VAL A 423 -6.32 -7.08 -27.68
N CYS A 424 -5.58 -8.11 -28.12
CA CYS A 424 -4.51 -8.72 -27.33
C CYS A 424 -3.15 -8.41 -27.96
N LEU A 425 -2.36 -7.58 -27.29
CA LEU A 425 -0.99 -7.29 -27.69
C LEU A 425 -0.05 -8.26 -26.99
N GLN A 426 0.64 -9.08 -27.78
CA GLN A 426 1.54 -10.09 -27.23
C GLN A 426 2.99 -9.60 -27.19
N ASN A 427 3.75 -10.07 -26.20
CA ASN A 427 5.18 -9.81 -26.06
C ASN A 427 5.56 -8.32 -25.99
N CYS A 428 4.81 -7.51 -25.23
CA CYS A 428 5.02 -6.07 -25.13
C CYS A 428 6.45 -5.67 -24.74
N HIS A 429 7.12 -6.45 -23.88
CA HIS A 429 8.53 -6.27 -23.51
C HIS A 429 9.51 -6.24 -24.69
N LEU A 430 9.19 -6.84 -25.84
CA LEU A 430 10.05 -6.85 -27.02
C LEU A 430 10.03 -5.52 -27.80
N SER A 431 9.00 -4.69 -27.59
CA SER A 431 8.80 -3.43 -28.33
C SER A 431 9.03 -2.20 -27.46
N VAL A 432 10.20 -2.14 -26.79
CA VAL A 432 10.58 -1.08 -25.84
C VAL A 432 10.39 0.34 -26.40
N SER A 433 10.71 0.57 -27.67
CA SER A 433 10.58 1.88 -28.31
C SER A 433 9.14 2.35 -28.49
N TRP A 434 8.15 1.44 -28.44
CA TRP A 434 6.73 1.74 -28.61
C TRP A 434 5.97 1.82 -27.27
N LEU A 435 6.54 1.34 -26.18
CA LEU A 435 5.92 1.40 -24.85
C LEU A 435 5.51 2.82 -24.40
N PRO A 436 6.24 3.91 -24.71
CA PRO A 436 5.76 5.27 -24.43
C PRO A 436 4.47 5.63 -25.19
N THR A 437 4.28 5.10 -26.40
CA THR A 437 3.05 5.29 -27.17
C THR A 437 1.91 4.49 -26.56
N LEU A 438 2.17 3.25 -26.12
CA LEU A 438 1.20 2.44 -25.37
C LEU A 438 0.73 3.17 -24.10
N GLU A 439 1.65 3.78 -23.36
CA GLU A 439 1.32 4.57 -22.17
C GLU A 439 0.32 5.68 -22.48
N ARG A 440 0.60 6.50 -23.50
CA ARG A 440 -0.30 7.58 -23.95
C ARG A 440 -1.67 7.05 -24.39
N ILE A 441 -1.70 5.93 -25.11
CA ILE A 441 -2.97 5.32 -25.53
C ILE A 441 -3.81 4.94 -24.32
N CYS A 442 -3.20 4.34 -23.30
CA CYS A 442 -3.87 3.96 -22.06
C CYS A 442 -4.33 5.17 -21.24
N GLU A 443 -3.54 6.25 -21.20
CA GLU A 443 -3.93 7.52 -20.56
C GLU A 443 -5.16 8.16 -21.23
N ASP A 444 -5.29 8.00 -22.55
CA ASP A 444 -6.43 8.53 -23.33
C ASP A 444 -7.69 7.65 -23.23
N LEU A 445 -7.62 6.45 -22.65
CA LEU A 445 -8.79 5.59 -22.45
C LEU A 445 -9.70 6.19 -21.37
N SER A 446 -10.95 6.44 -21.74
CA SER A 446 -11.97 6.97 -20.84
C SER A 446 -13.31 6.26 -21.08
N PRO A 447 -14.05 5.89 -20.02
CA PRO A 447 -15.40 5.32 -20.16
C PRO A 447 -16.38 6.20 -20.95
N ASP A 448 -16.13 7.51 -21.02
CA ASP A 448 -16.99 8.45 -21.76
C ASP A 448 -16.72 8.44 -23.27
N ARG A 449 -15.59 7.87 -23.71
CA ARG A 449 -15.11 7.91 -25.10
C ARG A 449 -14.98 6.55 -25.75
N VAL A 450 -15.05 5.47 -24.98
CA VAL A 450 -14.73 4.11 -25.42
C VAL A 450 -15.93 3.21 -25.16
N ASP A 451 -16.25 2.31 -26.10
CA ASP A 451 -17.33 1.34 -25.91
C ASP A 451 -17.10 0.48 -24.65
N ALA A 452 -18.16 0.26 -23.88
CA ALA A 452 -18.09 -0.44 -22.60
C ALA A 452 -17.58 -1.89 -22.70
N ASN A 453 -17.72 -2.53 -23.87
CA ASN A 453 -17.28 -3.91 -24.11
C ASN A 453 -15.81 -4.02 -24.54
N PHE A 454 -15.19 -2.90 -24.96
CA PHE A 454 -13.78 -2.89 -25.34
C PHE A 454 -12.92 -3.39 -24.19
N ARG A 455 -11.91 -4.20 -24.50
CA ARG A 455 -10.83 -4.57 -23.57
C ARG A 455 -9.50 -4.62 -24.28
N LEU A 456 -8.49 -4.07 -23.62
CA LEU A 456 -7.10 -4.15 -24.03
C LEU A 456 -6.37 -5.19 -23.17
N TRP A 457 -5.95 -6.28 -23.79
CA TRP A 457 -5.15 -7.33 -23.19
C TRP A 457 -3.69 -7.15 -23.59
N LEU A 458 -2.79 -7.27 -22.64
CA LEU A 458 -1.35 -7.12 -22.83
C LEU A 458 -0.68 -8.38 -22.28
N THR A 459 0.30 -8.93 -23.00
CA THR A 459 1.15 -9.99 -22.46
C THR A 459 2.60 -9.54 -22.45
N SER A 460 3.31 -9.81 -21.36
CA SER A 460 4.70 -9.41 -21.22
C SER A 460 5.44 -10.27 -20.21
N GLU A 461 6.71 -10.56 -20.49
CA GLU A 461 7.67 -10.88 -19.45
C GLU A 461 8.00 -9.62 -18.62
N PRO A 462 8.51 -9.76 -17.38
CA PRO A 462 8.94 -8.64 -16.57
C PRO A 462 9.94 -7.73 -17.28
N SER A 463 9.66 -6.44 -17.32
CA SER A 463 10.53 -5.45 -17.96
C SER A 463 10.55 -4.13 -17.19
N LYS A 464 11.77 -3.62 -16.95
CA LYS A 464 11.97 -2.29 -16.34
C LYS A 464 11.53 -1.13 -17.24
N HIS A 465 11.35 -1.39 -18.53
CA HIS A 465 10.87 -0.39 -19.50
C HIS A 465 9.35 -0.38 -19.63
N PHE A 466 8.65 -1.32 -18.99
CA PHE A 466 7.20 -1.35 -19.05
C PHE A 466 6.61 -0.10 -18.39
N PRO A 467 5.64 0.60 -19.03
CA PRO A 467 5.18 1.89 -18.54
C PRO A 467 4.57 1.82 -17.14
N PRO A 468 5.06 2.62 -16.17
CA PRO A 468 4.51 2.65 -14.82
C PRO A 468 3.02 2.97 -14.77
N PHE A 469 2.52 3.89 -15.61
CA PHE A 469 1.10 4.25 -15.62
C PHE A 469 0.21 3.06 -15.99
N VAL A 470 0.61 2.30 -17.02
CA VAL A 470 -0.13 1.11 -17.49
C VAL A 470 -0.11 0.02 -16.42
N LEU A 471 1.02 -0.17 -15.73
CA LEU A 471 1.07 -1.07 -14.58
C LEU A 471 0.15 -0.54 -13.49
N GLN A 472 0.39 0.63 -12.93
CA GLN A 472 -0.35 1.15 -11.77
C GLN A 472 -1.87 1.09 -11.95
N ASN A 473 -2.39 1.40 -13.15
CA ASN A 473 -3.82 1.43 -13.44
C ASN A 473 -4.38 0.18 -14.12
N GLY A 474 -3.55 -0.81 -14.47
CA GLY A 474 -3.99 -2.07 -15.08
C GLY A 474 -4.29 -3.17 -14.07
N VAL A 475 -5.11 -4.14 -14.46
CA VAL A 475 -5.28 -5.41 -13.73
C VAL A 475 -4.18 -6.36 -14.18
N LYS A 476 -3.31 -6.79 -13.27
CA LYS A 476 -2.22 -7.72 -13.58
C LYS A 476 -2.55 -9.11 -13.09
N MET A 477 -2.11 -10.11 -13.84
CA MET A 477 -2.27 -11.49 -13.48
C MET A 477 -1.08 -12.32 -13.93
N THR A 478 -0.69 -13.29 -13.12
CA THR A 478 0.32 -14.27 -13.48
C THR A 478 -0.34 -15.58 -13.86
N ASN A 479 0.13 -16.20 -14.94
CA ASN A 479 -0.28 -17.54 -15.34
C ASN A 479 0.95 -18.45 -15.29
N GLU A 480 1.16 -19.11 -14.15
CA GLU A 480 2.25 -20.07 -13.95
C GLU A 480 1.66 -21.48 -13.79
N PRO A 481 2.32 -22.51 -14.35
CA PRO A 481 1.96 -23.88 -14.05
C PRO A 481 2.11 -24.14 -12.54
N PRO A 482 1.16 -24.85 -11.91
CA PRO A 482 1.21 -25.10 -10.47
C PRO A 482 2.50 -25.81 -10.08
N LYS A 483 3.17 -25.31 -9.03
CA LYS A 483 4.35 -25.97 -8.45
C LYS A 483 3.93 -27.00 -7.42
N GLY A 484 4.41 -28.24 -7.59
CA GLY A 484 4.22 -29.34 -6.63
C GLY A 484 3.32 -30.47 -7.14
N LEU A 485 3.57 -31.69 -6.68
CA LEU A 485 2.87 -32.90 -7.14
C LEU A 485 1.36 -32.86 -6.88
N ARG A 486 0.93 -32.29 -5.74
CA ARG A 486 -0.49 -32.19 -5.37
C ARG A 486 -1.30 -31.20 -6.19
N ALA A 487 -0.68 -30.17 -6.73
CA ALA A 487 -1.36 -29.16 -7.55
C ALA A 487 -1.34 -29.51 -9.05
N ASN A 488 -0.55 -30.51 -9.44
CA ASN A 488 -0.48 -31.08 -10.79
C ASN A 488 -1.29 -32.39 -10.95
N MET A 489 -1.83 -32.95 -9.86
CA MET A 489 -2.76 -34.08 -9.84
C MET A 489 -4.18 -33.55 -9.61
#